data_AF-A0AAX2DIN7-F1
#
_entry.id   AF-A0AAX2DIN7-F1
#
_cell.length_a   1.000
_cell.length_b   1.000
_cell.length_c   1.000
_cell.angle_alpha   90.00
_cell.angle_beta   90.00
_cell.angle_gamma   90.00
#
_symmetry.space_group_name_H-M   'P 1'
#
loop_
_entity.id
_entity.type
_entity.pdbx_description
1 polymer ?
#
loop_
_entity_poly.entity_id
_entity_poly.type
_entity_poly.pdbx_seq_one_letter_code
_entity_poly.pdbx_strand_id
1 'polypeptide(L)' 'MQIVEPTYQEVKVVKLLAEAWNEYLKLPVEHPMEQEEFCTAVHACQEKVLARSGRRYMNSASEE' A
#
# COMPACT_ATOMS: atom_id res chain seq x y z
N MET A 1 9.28 -20.94 -7.44
CA MET A 1 8.78 -19.90 -6.53
C MET A 1 7.29 -19.75 -6.80
N GLN A 2 6.44 -20.06 -5.82
CA GLN A 2 4.99 -19.90 -5.98
C GLN A 2 4.68 -18.40 -5.90
N ILE A 3 4.04 -17.83 -6.92
CA ILE A 3 3.66 -16.42 -6.92
C ILE A 3 2.41 -16.27 -6.05
N VAL A 4 2.50 -15.46 -5.01
CA VAL A 4 1.39 -15.23 -4.08
C VAL A 4 0.67 -13.94 -4.47
N GLU A 5 -0.43 -14.11 -5.19
CA GLU A 5 -1.17 -12.99 -5.73
C GLU A 5 -1.98 -12.25 -4.63
N PRO A 6 -2.04 -10.90 -4.67
CA PRO A 6 -2.95 -10.14 -3.83
C PRO A 6 -4.42 -10.39 -4.23
N THR A 7 -5.31 -10.27 -3.26
CA THR A 7 -6.76 -10.28 -3.51
C THR A 7 -7.21 -9.04 -4.27
N TYR A 8 -8.38 -9.10 -4.91
CA TYR A 8 -8.99 -7.94 -5.55
C TYR A 8 -9.12 -6.74 -4.60
N GLN A 9 -9.54 -6.97 -3.35
CA GLN A 9 -9.66 -5.92 -2.34
C GLN A 9 -8.28 -5.31 -1.99
N GLU A 10 -7.23 -6.11 -1.86
CA GLU A 10 -5.88 -5.60 -1.60
C GLU A 10 -5.38 -4.73 -2.75
N VAL A 11 -5.58 -5.15 -4.00
CA VAL A 11 -5.28 -4.34 -5.19
C VAL A 11 -6.10 -3.05 -5.21
N LYS A 12 -7.39 -3.12 -4.88
CA LYS A 12 -8.28 -1.94 -4.84
C LYS A 12 -7.81 -0.92 -3.81
N VAL A 13 -7.41 -1.35 -2.61
CA VAL A 13 -6.91 -0.44 -1.57
C VAL A 13 -5.61 0.23 -2.01
N VAL A 14 -4.65 -0.50 -2.60
CA VAL A 14 -3.39 0.08 -3.10
C VAL A 14 -3.65 1.14 -4.18
N LYS A 15 -4.62 0.90 -5.07
CA LYS A 15 -5.03 1.88 -6.09
C LYS A 15 -5.67 3.13 -5.50
N LEU A 16 -6.58 2.98 -4.53
CA LEU A 16 -7.18 4.13 -3.83
C LEU A 16 -6.12 4.98 -3.10
N LEU A 17 -5.11 4.34 -2.53
CA LEU A 17 -3.97 5.03 -1.92
C LEU A 17 -3.16 5.83 -2.95
N ALA A 18 -2.94 5.28 -4.15
CA ALA A 18 -2.28 5.99 -5.24
C ALA A 18 -3.14 7.16 -5.78
N GLU A 19 -4.46 6.98 -5.85
CA GLU A 19 -5.38 8.06 -6.21
C GLU A 19 -5.37 9.18 -5.16
N ALA A 20 -5.38 8.84 -3.87
CA ALA A 20 -5.27 9.81 -2.79
C ALA A 20 -3.96 10.62 -2.84
N TRP A 21 -2.84 9.96 -3.13
CA TRP A 21 -1.57 10.65 -3.44
C TRP A 21 -1.74 11.63 -4.59
N ASN A 22 -2.25 11.17 -5.73
CA ASN A 22 -2.39 12.02 -6.92
C ASN A 22 -3.27 13.24 -6.67
N GLU A 23 -4.33 13.13 -5.88
CA GLU A 23 -5.16 14.27 -5.49
C GLU A 23 -4.45 15.18 -4.49
N TYR A 24 -3.71 14.63 -3.52
CA TYR A 24 -2.97 15.41 -2.53
C TYR A 24 -1.93 16.34 -3.18
N LEU A 25 -1.21 15.87 -4.20
CA LEU A 25 -0.22 16.68 -4.90
C LEU A 25 -0.80 17.87 -5.68
N LYS A 26 -2.12 17.93 -5.86
CA LYS A 26 -2.79 19.09 -6.48
C LYS A 26 -3.12 20.19 -5.47
N LEU A 27 -3.01 19.91 -4.17
CA LEU A 27 -3.27 20.89 -3.13
C LEU A 27 -2.16 21.95 -3.09
N PRO A 28 -2.47 23.19 -2.67
CA PRO A 28 -1.46 24.18 -2.36
C PRO A 28 -0.47 23.65 -1.31
N VAL A 29 0.80 24.03 -1.45
CA VAL A 29 1.83 23.67 -0.49
C VAL A 29 1.81 24.67 0.68
N GLU A 30 1.39 24.20 1.85
CA GLU A 30 1.36 24.95 3.11
C GLU A 30 2.65 24.75 3.93
N HIS A 31 3.34 23.59 3.78
CA HIS A 31 4.59 23.29 4.47
C HIS A 31 5.58 22.52 3.58
N PRO A 32 6.88 22.91 3.53
CA PRO A 32 7.85 22.31 2.61
C PRO A 32 8.02 20.79 2.70
N MET A 33 7.73 20.19 3.87
CA MET A 33 7.87 18.74 4.09
C MET A 33 6.59 17.95 3.87
N GLU A 34 5.43 18.61 3.74
CA GLU A 34 4.14 17.90 3.84
C GLU A 34 3.92 16.89 2.70
N GLN A 35 4.46 17.16 1.51
CA GLN A 35 4.35 16.24 0.39
C GLN A 35 5.15 14.97 0.66
N GLU A 36 6.40 15.10 1.11
CA GLU A 36 7.24 13.95 1.46
C GLU A 36 6.62 13.12 2.59
N GLU A 37 6.12 13.79 3.62
CA GLU A 37 5.44 13.15 4.76
C GLU A 37 4.20 12.38 4.30
N PHE A 38 3.37 12.99 3.44
CA PHE A 38 2.18 12.34 2.89
C PHE A 38 2.53 11.13 2.00
N CYS A 39 3.51 11.28 1.10
CA CYS A 39 3.99 10.20 0.24
C CYS A 39 4.53 9.02 1.07
N THR A 40 5.29 9.32 2.11
CA THR A 40 5.85 8.33 3.04
C THR A 40 4.74 7.58 3.78
N ALA A 41 3.70 8.29 4.25
CA ALA A 41 2.55 7.67 4.88
C ALA A 41 1.78 6.75 3.91
N VAL A 42 1.59 7.17 2.65
CA VAL A 42 0.96 6.36 1.62
C VAL A 42 1.77 5.08 1.34
N HIS A 43 3.09 5.18 1.21
CA HIS A 43 3.95 4.00 1.06
C HIS A 43 3.81 3.03 2.23
N ALA A 44 3.86 3.53 3.48
CA ALA A 44 3.69 2.69 4.66
C ALA A 44 2.32 1.96 4.67
N CYS A 45 1.25 2.60 4.18
CA CYS A 45 -0.04 1.95 3.99
C CYS A 45 0.00 0.87 2.90
N GLN A 46 0.57 1.17 1.73
CA GLN A 46 0.69 0.22 0.61
C GLN A 46 1.51 -1.02 1.02
N GLU A 47 2.64 -0.84 1.71
CA GLU A 47 3.46 -1.93 2.24
C GLU A 47 2.65 -2.87 3.16
N LYS A 48 1.86 -2.31 4.08
CA LYS A 48 1.02 -3.11 4.99
C LYS A 48 0.01 -3.96 4.25
N VAL A 49 -0.58 -3.41 3.18
CA VAL A 49 -1.57 -4.11 2.33
C VAL A 49 -0.90 -5.19 1.50
N LEU A 50 0.20 -4.88 0.81
CA LEU A 50 0.92 -5.83 -0.03
C LEU A 50 1.53 -6.99 0.77
N ALA A 51 2.03 -6.72 1.98
CA ALA A 51 2.57 -7.76 2.86
C ALA A 51 1.51 -8.81 3.31
N ARG A 52 0.22 -8.57 3.09
CA ARG A 52 -0.85 -9.52 3.46
C ARG A 52 -0.80 -10.80 2.64
N SER A 53 -0.49 -10.73 1.34
CA SER A 53 -0.38 -11.92 0.50
C SER A 53 0.75 -12.82 1.02
N GLY A 54 1.93 -12.25 1.28
CA GLY A 54 3.07 -12.95 1.88
C GLY A 54 2.73 -13.59 3.23
N ARG A 55 2.09 -12.86 4.14
CA ARG A 55 1.62 -13.43 5.42
C ARG A 55 0.65 -14.60 5.23
N ARG A 56 -0.28 -14.49 4.27
CA ARG A 56 -1.23 -15.56 3.94
C ARG A 56 -0.51 -16.83 3.51
N TYR A 57 0.50 -16.69 2.65
CA TYR A 57 1.33 -17.81 2.19
C TYR A 57 2.11 -18.46 3.34
N MET A 58 2.74 -17.67 4.19
CA MET A 58 3.48 -18.19 5.35
C MET A 58 2.58 -19.01 6.28
N ASN A 59 1.37 -18.51 6.55
CA ASN A 59 0.41 -19.21 7.41
C ASN A 59 -0.10 -20.51 6.77
N SER A 60 -0.33 -20.54 5.45
CA SER A 60 -0.75 -21.77 4.77
C SER A 60 0.38 -22.79 4.62
N ALA A 61 1.64 -22.34 4.57
CA ALA A 61 2.82 -23.20 4.47
C ALA A 61 3.27 -23.79 5.82
N SER A 62 2.80 -23.25 6.93
CA SER A 62 3.08 -23.75 8.29
C SER A 62 2.07 -24.77 8.81
N GLU A 63 1.04 -25.10 8.03
CA GLU A 63 0.00 -26.09 8.38
C GLU A 63 0.20 -27.45 7.65
N GLU A 64 1.33 -27.64 6.95
CA GLU A 64 1.84 -28.94 6.45
C GLU A 64 2.88 -29.55 7.41
#